data_AF-R1GIX6-F1
#
_entry.id   AF-R1GIX6-F1
#
_cell.length_a   1.000
_cell.length_b   1.000
_cell.length_c   1.000
_cell.angle_alpha   90.00
_cell.angle_beta   90.00
_cell.angle_gamma   90.00
#
_symmetry.space_group_name_H-M   'P 1'
#
loop_
_entity.id
_entity.type
_entity.pdbx_description
1 polymer ?
#
loop_
_entity_poly.entity_id
_entity_poly.type
_entity_poly.pdbx_seq_one_letter_code
_entity_poly.pdbx_strand_id
1 'polypeptide(L)'
;MSAILSADDLNDFISPGVACIKPIETIPADTPEDGSSNPYEVTTEDKVAAANPQPAQISLTDCLACSGCVTSAEAVLVSLQSHTEVLNTLDSYPELVLPWLANGHANGHANGTTNGTTNGTTNGTTNGTHYGVNGGANGTGEGKIFVASVSPQARASLAATYGVSEREAGFMIEQLLSGPQGVRSGGPYGSGFTWVIDTNVVREAALVLAADEVVSALSNPSTPAPGEEGSAAAVPKKPILTSACPGWICYAEKTHPYVLPHLSRMKSPQALAGTLVKSVLYRKYGIPPEKVWHVAVMPCFDKKLEASRSELTSSAWLPDRPSPDVRDVDCVITARELLMLAQSRNVHFPSLPRKPLAARASSSSSLATATRRRARRAASCTT
;
A
#
# COMPACT_ATOMS: atom_id res chain seq x y z
N MET A 1 20.82 4.98 31.44
CA MET A 1 20.68 3.83 30.53
C MET A 1 19.37 4.01 29.81
N SER A 2 19.42 4.56 28.59
CA SER A 2 18.24 4.86 27.79
C SER A 2 17.49 3.57 27.50
N ALA A 3 16.17 3.58 27.67
CA ALA A 3 15.30 2.47 27.31
C ALA A 3 15.48 2.18 25.81
N ILE A 4 16.24 1.14 25.49
CA ILE A 4 16.27 0.55 24.16
C ILE A 4 14.84 0.06 23.89
N LEU A 5 14.23 0.55 22.79
CA LEU A 5 12.87 0.18 22.37
C LEU A 5 12.71 -1.35 22.40
N SER A 6 11.81 -1.86 23.24
CA SER A 6 11.54 -3.29 23.31
C SER A 6 10.69 -3.71 22.10
N ALA A 7 10.62 -5.01 21.81
CA ALA A 7 9.68 -5.52 20.81
C ALA A 7 8.22 -5.16 21.15
N ASP A 8 7.97 -4.82 22.42
CA ASP A 8 6.66 -4.40 22.86
C ASP A 8 6.28 -2.98 22.44
N ASP A 9 7.28 -2.14 22.19
CA ASP A 9 7.15 -0.71 21.85
C ASP A 9 7.12 -0.46 20.32
N LEU A 10 7.10 -1.52 19.52
CA LEU A 10 7.15 -1.45 18.04
C LEU A 10 5.84 -1.01 17.38
N ASN A 11 4.80 -0.73 18.16
CA ASN A 11 3.50 -0.28 17.69
C ASN A 11 3.22 1.14 18.14
N ASP A 12 2.76 1.98 17.21
CA ASP A 12 2.19 3.30 17.49
C ASP A 12 0.75 3.23 18.06
N PHE A 13 0.31 2.03 18.49
CA PHE A 13 -0.99 1.86 19.15
C PHE A 13 -0.87 2.25 20.62
N ILE A 14 -1.24 3.49 20.90
CA ILE A 14 -1.49 3.92 22.27
C ILE A 14 -2.78 3.22 22.71
N SER A 15 -2.68 2.29 23.66
CA SER A 15 -3.87 1.70 24.30
C SER A 15 -4.77 2.82 24.79
N PRO A 16 -6.11 2.76 24.61
CA PRO A 16 -6.99 3.88 24.92
C PRO A 16 -6.83 4.28 26.40
N GLY A 17 -6.08 5.35 26.64
CA GLY A 17 -6.05 6.03 27.92
C GLY A 17 -7.42 6.64 28.14
N VAL A 18 -8.01 6.42 29.33
CA VAL A 18 -9.40 6.75 29.66
C VAL A 18 -9.68 8.26 29.75
N ALA A 19 -8.89 9.12 29.09
CA ALA A 19 -8.97 10.56 29.25
C ALA A 19 -8.60 11.30 27.97
N CYS A 20 -9.52 11.32 26.99
CA CYS A 20 -9.59 12.45 26.06
C CYS A 20 -10.93 12.45 25.31
N ILE A 21 -11.98 12.92 25.98
CA ILE A 21 -13.15 13.48 25.29
C ILE A 21 -12.96 14.99 25.41
N LYS A 22 -12.49 15.64 24.35
CA LYS A 22 -12.64 17.10 24.26
C LYS A 22 -14.09 17.33 23.85
N PRO A 23 -14.92 18.02 24.65
CA PRO A 23 -16.27 18.35 24.23
C PRO A 23 -16.21 19.08 22.90
N ILE A 24 -17.16 18.79 22.00
CA ILE A 24 -17.41 19.66 20.86
C ILE A 24 -17.83 21.01 21.44
N GLU A 25 -16.92 21.96 21.46
CA GLU A 25 -17.27 23.37 21.66
C GLU A 25 -17.98 23.81 20.39
N THR A 26 -19.31 23.71 20.39
CA THR A 26 -20.12 24.48 19.45
C THR A 26 -19.82 25.94 19.72
N ILE A 27 -19.11 26.59 18.80
CA ILE A 27 -18.95 28.05 18.79
C ILE A 27 -20.36 28.62 18.94
N PRO A 28 -20.64 29.46 19.95
CA PRO A 28 -21.93 30.12 20.06
C PRO A 28 -22.21 30.86 18.76
N ALA A 29 -23.36 30.61 18.13
CA ALA A 29 -23.84 31.54 17.13
C ALA A 29 -23.99 32.89 17.86
N ASP A 30 -23.31 33.92 17.37
CA ASP A 30 -23.49 35.28 17.89
C ASP A 30 -24.98 35.61 17.83
N THR A 31 -25.61 35.69 19.00
CA THR A 31 -26.91 36.32 19.15
C THR A 31 -26.73 37.79 18.79
N PRO A 32 -27.51 38.35 17.83
CA PRO A 32 -27.52 39.78 17.63
C PRO A 32 -28.12 40.41 18.88
N GLU A 33 -27.32 41.09 19.70
CA GLU A 33 -27.85 41.93 20.77
C GLU A 33 -28.52 43.18 20.18
N ASP A 34 -29.71 43.43 20.72
CA ASP A 34 -30.70 44.47 20.45
C ASP A 34 -30.22 45.82 19.90
N GLY A 35 -30.94 46.30 18.88
CA GLY A 35 -30.74 47.66 18.34
C GLY A 35 -31.69 48.07 17.22
N SER A 36 -33.01 47.98 17.43
CA SER A 36 -34.09 48.53 16.60
C SER A 36 -34.26 47.93 15.18
N SER A 37 -35.41 47.31 14.97
CA SER A 37 -35.86 46.82 13.67
C SER A 37 -36.29 47.97 12.75
N ASN A 38 -35.66 48.08 11.58
CA ASN A 38 -36.23 48.78 10.44
C ASN A 38 -36.34 47.78 9.27
N PRO A 39 -37.50 47.12 9.07
CA PRO A 39 -37.67 46.04 8.10
C PRO A 39 -37.72 46.50 6.63
N TYR A 40 -37.20 47.69 6.29
CA TYR A 40 -37.17 48.26 4.93
C TYR A 40 -35.81 48.82 4.50
N GLU A 41 -34.71 48.45 5.16
CA GLU A 41 -33.38 48.91 4.74
C GLU A 41 -32.68 47.88 3.85
N VAL A 42 -32.73 48.11 2.54
CA VAL A 42 -31.87 47.43 1.56
C VAL A 42 -30.53 48.17 1.55
N THR A 43 -29.52 47.63 2.23
CA THR A 43 -28.14 48.12 2.09
C THR A 43 -27.46 47.41 0.92
N THR A 44 -26.84 48.22 0.05
CA THR A 44 -26.20 47.82 -1.21
C THR A 44 -24.95 46.98 -1.01
N GLU A 45 -24.70 46.06 -1.95
CA GLU A 45 -23.84 44.87 -1.97
C GLU A 45 -22.31 45.02 -1.70
N ASP A 46 -21.83 46.13 -1.12
CA ASP A 46 -20.38 46.43 -1.11
C ASP A 46 -19.63 46.21 0.22
N LYS A 47 -20.23 45.59 1.25
CA LYS A 47 -19.55 45.40 2.56
C LYS A 47 -19.74 44.06 3.27
N VAL A 48 -19.87 42.95 2.54
CA VAL A 48 -19.63 41.62 3.12
C VAL A 48 -18.31 41.06 2.60
N ALA A 49 -17.21 41.72 2.99
CA ALA A 49 -15.94 41.01 3.06
C ALA A 49 -16.09 40.01 4.21
N ALA A 50 -16.17 38.72 3.90
CA ALA A 50 -16.11 37.67 4.89
C ALA A 50 -14.92 37.94 5.80
N ALA A 51 -15.19 38.17 7.08
CA ALA A 51 -14.17 38.39 8.10
C ALA A 51 -13.15 37.24 8.01
N ASN A 52 -11.86 37.59 7.97
CA ASN A 52 -10.73 36.64 7.90
C ASN A 52 -11.02 35.39 8.75
N PRO A 53 -11.13 34.18 8.17
CA PRO A 53 -11.33 32.98 8.96
C PRO A 53 -10.17 32.87 9.96
N GLN A 54 -10.51 32.65 11.24
CA GLN A 54 -9.54 32.43 12.30
C GLN A 54 -8.56 31.32 11.85
N PRO A 55 -7.23 31.51 11.98
CA PRO A 55 -6.27 30.48 11.61
C PRO A 55 -6.58 29.17 12.33
N ALA A 56 -6.83 28.10 11.58
CA ALA A 56 -7.01 26.77 12.16
C ALA A 56 -5.73 26.37 12.91
N GLN A 57 -5.82 26.17 14.22
CA GLN A 57 -4.73 25.69 15.05
C GLN A 57 -4.93 24.21 15.36
N ILE A 58 -3.93 23.39 15.04
CA ILE A 58 -3.95 21.95 15.26
C ILE A 58 -2.83 21.64 16.26
N SER A 59 -3.18 21.12 17.43
CA SER A 59 -2.20 20.68 18.43
C SER A 59 -1.91 19.19 18.32
N LEU A 60 -0.74 18.76 18.79
CA LEU A 60 -0.36 17.34 18.89
C LEU A 60 -1.36 16.53 19.74
N THR A 61 -1.99 17.17 20.73
CA THR A 61 -3.09 16.59 21.51
C THR A 61 -4.35 16.38 20.70
N ASP A 62 -4.64 17.21 19.68
CA ASP A 62 -5.80 17.01 18.80
C ASP A 62 -5.57 15.85 17.79
N CYS A 63 -4.31 15.47 17.55
CA CYS A 63 -3.92 14.34 16.69
C CYS A 63 -3.87 12.99 17.45
N LEU A 64 -3.66 13.04 18.77
CA LEU A 64 -3.57 11.87 19.66
C LEU A 64 -4.83 11.63 20.50
N ALA A 65 -5.82 12.52 20.40
CA ALA A 65 -7.09 12.41 21.09
C ALA A 65 -8.10 11.70 20.20
N CYS A 66 -8.42 10.44 20.51
CA CYS A 66 -9.76 10.08 20.94
C CYS A 66 -9.92 8.55 20.98
N SER A 67 -10.37 8.08 22.14
CA SER A 67 -11.39 7.03 22.20
C SER A 67 -12.66 7.57 21.51
N GLY A 68 -12.70 7.51 20.17
CA GLY A 68 -13.80 8.09 19.38
C GLY A 68 -13.46 8.49 17.94
N CYS A 69 -12.19 8.52 17.53
CA CYS A 69 -11.82 8.82 16.13
C CYS A 69 -12.15 7.68 15.15
N VAL A 70 -12.34 6.46 15.67
CA VAL A 70 -12.60 5.25 14.90
C VAL A 70 -13.99 4.73 15.27
N THR A 71 -14.87 4.67 14.30
CA THR A 71 -16.21 4.05 14.40
C THR A 71 -16.08 2.54 14.60
N SER A 72 -17.12 1.91 15.14
CA SER A 72 -17.15 0.44 15.29
C SER A 72 -16.93 -0.29 13.96
N ALA A 73 -17.38 0.28 12.83
CA ALA A 73 -17.14 -0.26 11.50
C ALA A 73 -15.66 -0.12 11.08
N GLU A 74 -15.05 1.04 11.28
CA GLU A 74 -13.63 1.27 11.02
C GLU A 74 -12.74 0.35 11.89
N ALA A 75 -13.12 0.10 13.15
CA ALA A 75 -12.41 -0.82 14.04
C ALA A 75 -12.44 -2.28 13.53
N VAL A 76 -13.57 -2.72 12.95
CA VAL A 76 -13.67 -4.03 12.28
C VAL A 76 -12.73 -4.08 11.07
N LEU A 77 -12.73 -3.05 10.22
CA LEU A 77 -11.85 -2.98 9.03
C LEU A 77 -10.37 -3.02 9.39
N VAL A 78 -9.98 -2.37 10.49
CA VAL A 78 -8.61 -2.44 11.04
C VAL A 78 -8.29 -3.86 11.52
N SER A 79 -9.22 -4.51 12.21
CA SER A 79 -9.02 -5.86 12.78
C SER A 79 -8.93 -6.95 11.71
N LEU A 80 -9.56 -6.75 10.55
CA LEU A 80 -9.45 -7.65 9.39
C LEU A 80 -8.04 -7.64 8.78
N GLN A 81 -7.24 -6.60 9.01
CA GLN A 81 -5.87 -6.50 8.52
C GLN A 81 -4.90 -6.90 9.63
N SER A 82 -4.28 -8.06 9.51
CA SER A 82 -3.39 -8.61 10.53
C SER A 82 -2.39 -9.59 9.95
N HIS A 83 -1.39 -9.97 10.74
CA HIS A 83 -0.48 -11.07 10.39
C HIS A 83 -1.23 -12.39 10.11
N THR A 84 -2.36 -12.65 10.75
CA THR A 84 -3.20 -13.82 10.47
C THR A 84 -3.77 -13.77 9.05
N GLU A 85 -4.22 -12.62 8.58
CA GLU A 85 -4.70 -12.45 7.21
C GLU A 85 -3.58 -12.70 6.18
N VAL A 86 -2.35 -12.26 6.48
CA VAL A 86 -1.18 -12.57 5.67
C VAL A 86 -0.95 -14.07 5.57
N LEU A 87 -1.01 -14.78 6.70
CA LEU A 87 -0.84 -16.24 6.75
C LEU A 87 -1.95 -16.96 5.98
N ASN A 88 -3.21 -16.58 6.22
CA ASN A 88 -4.36 -17.16 5.54
C ASN A 88 -4.26 -17.00 4.03
N THR A 89 -3.85 -15.82 3.55
CA THR A 89 -3.70 -15.57 2.11
C THR A 89 -2.56 -16.37 1.51
N LEU A 90 -1.40 -16.43 2.18
CA LEU A 90 -0.24 -17.24 1.74
C LEU A 90 -0.58 -18.74 1.70
N ASP A 91 -1.40 -19.21 2.63
CA ASP A 91 -1.82 -20.62 2.71
C ASP A 91 -2.97 -20.95 1.75
N SER A 92 -3.75 -19.95 1.33
CA SER A 92 -4.86 -20.15 0.40
C SER A 92 -4.41 -20.16 -1.06
N TYR A 93 -3.35 -19.43 -1.40
CA TYR A 93 -2.95 -19.23 -2.79
C TYR A 93 -1.47 -19.58 -3.04
N PRO A 94 -1.16 -20.36 -4.09
CA PRO A 94 0.22 -20.62 -4.48
C PRO A 94 0.88 -19.37 -5.06
N GLU A 95 2.17 -19.19 -4.80
CA GLU A 95 2.95 -18.12 -5.42
C GLU A 95 3.04 -18.32 -6.95
N LEU A 96 2.69 -17.28 -7.69
CA LEU A 96 2.93 -17.20 -9.13
C LEU A 96 4.37 -16.80 -9.43
N VAL A 97 5.06 -17.65 -10.19
CA VAL A 97 6.42 -17.37 -10.66
C VAL A 97 6.38 -16.77 -12.06
N LEU A 98 6.92 -15.57 -12.19
CA LEU A 98 7.06 -14.89 -13.47
C LEU A 98 8.20 -15.53 -14.27
N PRO A 99 8.02 -15.91 -15.54
CA PRO A 99 9.05 -16.66 -16.28
C PRO A 99 10.37 -15.90 -16.44
N TRP A 100 10.32 -14.56 -16.55
CA TRP A 100 11.52 -13.73 -16.63
C TRP A 100 12.25 -13.58 -15.30
N LEU A 101 11.64 -13.98 -14.18
CA LEU A 101 12.33 -14.15 -12.90
C LEU A 101 12.88 -15.57 -12.73
N ALA A 102 12.28 -16.57 -13.41
CA ALA A 102 12.73 -17.96 -13.36
C ALA A 102 14.02 -18.19 -14.16
N ASN A 103 14.20 -17.45 -15.26
CA ASN A 103 15.41 -17.46 -16.07
C ASN A 103 16.21 -16.19 -15.75
N GLY A 104 17.11 -16.27 -14.77
CA GLY A 104 18.02 -15.16 -14.46
C GLY A 104 18.67 -14.61 -15.73
N HIS A 105 18.43 -13.33 -16.02
CA HIS A 105 19.12 -12.50 -17.02
C HIS A 105 19.76 -13.26 -18.19
N ALA A 106 18.95 -13.77 -19.13
CA ALA A 106 19.38 -13.95 -20.50
C ALA A 106 18.89 -12.75 -21.31
N ASN A 107 19.66 -11.66 -21.30
CA ASN A 107 19.56 -10.64 -22.35
C ASN A 107 20.00 -11.29 -23.66
N GLY A 108 19.06 -11.91 -24.36
CA GLY A 108 19.17 -12.30 -25.74
C GLY A 108 17.96 -11.74 -26.48
N HIS A 109 18.16 -10.72 -27.29
CA HIS A 109 17.21 -10.36 -28.33
C HIS A 109 17.02 -11.58 -29.25
N ALA A 110 16.04 -12.41 -28.95
CA ALA A 110 15.54 -13.40 -29.89
C ALA A 110 14.55 -12.68 -30.81
N ASN A 111 15.08 -12.08 -31.87
CA ASN A 111 14.30 -11.64 -33.01
C ASN A 111 13.77 -12.90 -33.71
N GLY A 112 12.60 -13.37 -33.31
CA GLY A 112 11.95 -14.52 -33.90
C GLY A 112 11.30 -14.15 -35.23
N THR A 113 12.10 -14.14 -36.30
CA THR A 113 11.60 -14.24 -37.67
C THR A 113 10.88 -15.58 -37.84
N THR A 114 9.56 -15.60 -37.76
CA THR A 114 8.75 -16.70 -38.27
C THR A 114 8.47 -16.47 -39.76
N ASN A 115 9.26 -17.10 -40.61
CA ASN A 115 8.88 -17.38 -41.99
C ASN A 115 7.92 -18.58 -41.99
N GLY A 116 6.72 -18.39 -42.53
CA GLY A 116 5.70 -19.45 -42.65
C GLY A 116 4.41 -18.91 -43.26
N THR A 117 4.39 -18.84 -44.58
CA THR A 117 3.23 -18.61 -45.47
C THR A 117 2.01 -19.47 -45.13
N THR A 118 0.80 -18.87 -45.01
CA THR A 118 -0.36 -19.04 -45.92
C THR A 118 -1.63 -18.31 -45.42
N ASN A 119 -2.17 -17.45 -46.29
CA ASN A 119 -3.54 -16.95 -46.52
C ASN A 119 -4.65 -17.05 -45.44
N GLY A 120 -5.26 -15.89 -45.13
CA GLY A 120 -6.62 -15.78 -44.59
C GLY A 120 -6.97 -14.43 -43.95
N THR A 121 -7.45 -13.48 -44.76
CA THR A 121 -8.37 -12.34 -44.47
C THR A 121 -8.42 -11.67 -43.07
N THR A 122 -8.22 -10.35 -43.11
CA THR A 122 -8.29 -9.31 -42.07
C THR A 122 -9.58 -9.27 -41.23
N ASN A 123 -9.46 -9.03 -39.92
CA ASN A 123 -9.99 -7.83 -39.24
C ASN A 123 -9.67 -7.78 -37.73
N GLY A 124 -8.97 -6.70 -37.33
CA GLY A 124 -9.00 -6.00 -36.04
C GLY A 124 -8.92 -6.78 -34.73
N THR A 125 -7.75 -6.79 -34.07
CA THR A 125 -7.63 -6.79 -32.60
C THR A 125 -6.21 -6.45 -32.14
N THR A 126 -6.13 -5.80 -30.98
CA THR A 126 -4.95 -5.22 -30.34
C THR A 126 -3.84 -6.23 -30.05
N ASN A 127 -2.63 -5.96 -30.53
CA ASN A 127 -1.42 -6.73 -30.20
C ASN A 127 -0.95 -6.42 -28.77
N GLY A 128 -1.57 -7.04 -27.77
CA GLY A 128 -1.00 -7.18 -26.43
C GLY A 128 -0.22 -8.48 -26.34
N THR A 129 1.11 -8.42 -26.28
CA THR A 129 1.93 -9.60 -25.97
C THR A 129 1.59 -10.07 -24.55
N HIS A 130 0.79 -11.13 -24.42
CA HIS A 130 0.52 -11.80 -23.15
C HIS A 130 1.81 -12.46 -22.66
N TYR A 131 2.46 -11.86 -21.66
CA TYR A 131 3.55 -12.53 -20.97
C TYR A 131 2.95 -13.63 -20.10
N GLY A 132 3.06 -14.88 -20.55
CA GLY A 132 2.55 -16.03 -19.82
C GLY A 132 3.13 -16.06 -18.41
N VAL A 133 2.31 -16.19 -17.38
CA VAL A 133 2.77 -16.57 -16.05
C VAL A 133 2.97 -18.09 -16.07
N ASN A 134 3.99 -18.63 -15.40
CA ASN A 134 4.12 -20.09 -15.28
C ASN A 134 3.02 -20.62 -14.33
N GLY A 135 1.84 -20.83 -14.92
CA GLY A 135 0.70 -21.59 -14.45
C GLY A 135 0.04 -22.10 -15.73
N GLY A 136 -0.16 -23.41 -15.84
CA GLY A 136 -0.42 -24.12 -17.10
C GLY A 136 -1.44 -23.44 -18.03
N ALA A 137 -1.34 -23.75 -19.32
CA ALA A 137 -2.12 -23.21 -20.44
C ALA A 137 -3.64 -23.52 -20.42
N ASN A 138 -4.26 -23.55 -19.24
CA ASN A 138 -5.70 -23.52 -19.00
C ASN A 138 -5.95 -22.42 -17.96
N GLY A 139 -6.75 -21.40 -18.31
CA GLY A 139 -7.02 -20.21 -17.49
C GLY A 139 -7.81 -20.46 -16.19
N THR A 140 -7.31 -21.31 -15.28
CA THR A 140 -7.96 -21.67 -14.00
C THR A 140 -6.98 -21.78 -12.82
N GLY A 141 -5.78 -21.20 -12.90
CA GLY A 141 -4.83 -21.20 -11.77
C GLY A 141 -5.14 -20.09 -10.74
N GLU A 142 -5.51 -20.46 -9.52
CA GLU A 142 -5.78 -19.55 -8.38
C GLU A 142 -4.54 -18.88 -7.75
N GLY A 143 -3.37 -18.93 -8.40
CA GLY A 143 -2.16 -18.35 -7.80
C GLY A 143 -2.18 -16.82 -7.67
N LYS A 144 -1.31 -16.29 -6.80
CA LYS A 144 -1.06 -14.85 -6.61
C LYS A 144 0.43 -14.52 -6.60
N ILE A 145 0.77 -13.31 -7.04
CA ILE A 145 2.08 -12.68 -6.88
C ILE A 145 2.03 -11.90 -5.57
N PHE A 146 2.87 -12.28 -4.62
CA PHE A 146 2.91 -11.66 -3.30
C PHE A 146 3.97 -10.56 -3.27
N VAL A 147 3.58 -9.34 -2.93
CA VAL A 147 4.48 -8.18 -2.87
C VAL A 147 4.36 -7.53 -1.50
N ALA A 148 5.48 -7.18 -0.89
CA ALA A 148 5.52 -6.42 0.35
C ALA A 148 6.18 -5.07 0.10
N SER A 149 5.65 -3.99 0.67
CA SER A 149 6.35 -2.71 0.80
C SER A 149 6.65 -2.42 2.26
N VAL A 150 7.87 -2.03 2.59
CA VAL A 150 8.32 -1.83 3.96
C VAL A 150 8.70 -0.37 4.15
N SER A 151 8.09 0.27 5.15
CA SER A 151 8.38 1.64 5.52
C SER A 151 9.76 1.78 6.20
N PRO A 152 10.47 2.92 6.00
CA PRO A 152 11.72 3.18 6.70
C PRO A 152 11.54 3.19 8.22
N GLN A 153 10.40 3.64 8.73
CA GLN A 153 10.11 3.69 10.16
C GLN A 153 9.99 2.28 10.77
N ALA A 154 9.28 1.36 10.10
CA ALA A 154 9.18 -0.03 10.57
C ALA A 154 10.55 -0.73 10.55
N ARG A 155 11.38 -0.43 9.54
CA ARG A 155 12.74 -0.96 9.48
C ARG A 155 13.64 -0.37 10.57
N ALA A 156 13.57 0.94 10.79
CA ALA A 156 14.34 1.64 11.81
C ALA A 156 13.96 1.19 13.22
N SER A 157 12.67 0.97 13.49
CA SER A 157 12.21 0.47 14.78
C SER A 157 12.73 -0.94 15.06
N LEU A 158 12.66 -1.84 14.08
CA LEU A 158 13.26 -3.19 14.18
C LEU A 158 14.79 -3.13 14.34
N ALA A 159 15.46 -2.22 13.62
CA ALA A 159 16.90 -2.02 13.75
C ALA A 159 17.30 -1.61 15.17
N ALA A 160 16.56 -0.65 15.73
CA ALA A 160 16.76 -0.19 17.11
C ALA A 160 16.50 -1.30 18.14
N THR A 161 15.41 -2.06 17.98
CA THR A 161 15.05 -3.15 18.91
C THR A 161 16.08 -4.27 18.95
N TYR A 162 16.69 -4.62 17.81
CA TYR A 162 17.67 -5.71 17.74
C TYR A 162 19.14 -5.27 17.77
N GLY A 163 19.40 -3.96 17.91
CA GLY A 163 20.75 -3.42 17.93
C GLY A 163 21.53 -3.70 16.64
N VAL A 164 20.87 -3.58 15.49
CA VAL A 164 21.45 -3.78 14.16
C VAL A 164 21.34 -2.51 13.32
N SER A 165 22.07 -2.42 12.21
CA SER A 165 21.89 -1.32 11.26
C SER A 165 20.55 -1.42 10.53
N GLU A 166 20.03 -0.31 10.04
CA GLU A 166 18.81 -0.30 9.21
C GLU A 166 18.92 -1.24 8.00
N ARG A 167 20.11 -1.30 7.38
CA ARG A 167 20.36 -2.18 6.25
C ARG A 167 20.25 -3.66 6.64
N GLU A 168 20.84 -4.04 7.77
CA GLU A 168 20.73 -5.41 8.30
C GLU A 168 19.29 -5.78 8.67
N ALA A 169 18.55 -4.86 9.30
CA ALA A 169 17.13 -5.05 9.56
C ALA A 169 16.35 -5.25 8.26
N GLY A 170 16.65 -4.48 7.21
CA GLY A 170 16.09 -4.67 5.87
C GLY A 170 16.33 -6.08 5.33
N PHE A 171 17.55 -6.61 5.47
CA PHE A 171 17.85 -7.99 5.08
C PHE A 171 17.10 -9.02 5.92
N MET A 172 16.98 -8.83 7.22
CA MET A 172 16.22 -9.75 8.09
C MET A 172 14.73 -9.79 7.69
N ILE A 173 14.14 -8.64 7.34
CA ILE A 173 12.77 -8.56 6.83
C ILE A 173 12.64 -9.27 5.48
N GLU A 174 13.59 -9.07 4.57
CA GLU A 174 13.63 -9.76 3.27
C GLU A 174 13.75 -11.28 3.44
N GLN A 175 14.62 -11.75 4.35
CA GLN A 175 14.76 -13.17 4.67
C GLN A 175 13.49 -13.76 5.27
N LEU A 176 12.77 -13.00 6.11
CA LEU A 176 11.48 -13.42 6.65
C LEU A 176 10.44 -13.56 5.55
N LEU A 177 10.29 -12.56 4.68
CA LEU A 177 9.18 -12.51 3.73
C LEU A 177 9.44 -13.35 2.47
N SER A 178 10.68 -13.40 2.01
CA SER A 178 11.05 -14.01 0.72
C SER A 178 12.03 -15.17 0.84
N GLY A 179 12.73 -15.30 1.97
CA GLY A 179 13.78 -16.30 2.17
C GLY A 179 13.27 -17.72 2.47
N PRO A 180 14.12 -18.75 2.28
CA PRO A 180 13.75 -20.14 2.50
C PRO A 180 13.51 -20.48 3.97
N GLN A 181 14.12 -19.73 4.89
CA GLN A 181 13.93 -19.88 6.34
C GLN A 181 12.81 -18.97 6.88
N GLY A 182 12.19 -18.18 6.02
CA GLY A 182 11.12 -17.25 6.37
C GLY A 182 9.74 -17.90 6.35
N VAL A 183 8.73 -17.12 5.97
CA VAL A 183 7.31 -17.55 5.90
C VAL A 183 7.08 -18.75 4.97
N ARG A 184 7.96 -18.91 3.98
CA ARG A 184 7.98 -20.04 3.03
C ARG A 184 8.24 -21.39 3.69
N SER A 185 8.79 -21.41 4.90
CA SER A 185 9.10 -22.64 5.62
C SER A 185 7.85 -23.40 6.10
N GLY A 186 6.67 -22.77 6.05
CA GLY A 186 5.40 -23.39 6.37
C GLY A 186 4.36 -23.25 5.26
N GLY A 187 3.14 -23.71 5.55
CA GLY A 187 1.98 -23.56 4.67
C GLY A 187 1.90 -24.64 3.58
N PRO A 188 0.71 -24.92 3.04
CA PRO A 188 0.53 -25.98 2.05
C PRO A 188 1.27 -25.72 0.73
N TYR A 189 1.49 -24.45 0.38
CA TYR A 189 2.13 -24.06 -0.89
C TYR A 189 3.59 -23.59 -0.74
N GLY A 190 4.09 -23.38 0.48
CA GLY A 190 5.40 -22.76 0.70
C GLY A 190 5.50 -21.36 0.07
N SER A 191 4.36 -20.67 -0.05
CA SER A 191 4.26 -19.34 -0.64
C SER A 191 5.06 -18.33 0.16
N GLY A 192 5.65 -17.37 -0.54
CA GLY A 192 6.31 -16.23 0.06
C GLY A 192 6.32 -15.06 -0.90
N PHE A 193 6.87 -13.95 -0.44
CA PHE A 193 6.86 -12.72 -1.20
C PHE A 193 7.84 -12.82 -2.37
N THR A 194 7.38 -12.46 -3.56
CA THR A 194 8.20 -12.37 -4.78
C THR A 194 9.09 -11.13 -4.71
N TRP A 195 8.59 -10.03 -4.15
CA TRP A 195 9.33 -8.78 -3.96
C TRP A 195 9.07 -8.16 -2.58
N VAL A 196 10.13 -7.62 -2.00
CA VAL A 196 10.09 -6.76 -0.81
C VAL A 196 10.67 -5.40 -1.22
N ILE A 197 9.82 -4.39 -1.23
CA ILE A 197 10.11 -3.06 -1.76
C ILE A 197 10.32 -2.11 -0.58
N ASP A 198 11.40 -1.33 -0.58
CA ASP A 198 11.56 -0.22 0.35
C ASP A 198 10.69 0.96 -0.09
N THR A 199 9.77 1.41 0.77
CA THR A 199 8.89 2.54 0.49
C THR A 199 9.67 3.86 0.34
N ASN A 200 10.94 3.97 0.75
CA ASN A 200 11.78 5.15 0.50
C ASN A 200 11.78 5.57 -0.97
N VAL A 201 11.89 4.63 -1.91
CA VAL A 201 11.88 4.95 -3.36
C VAL A 201 10.55 5.59 -3.78
N VAL A 202 9.44 5.07 -3.24
CA VAL A 202 8.11 5.60 -3.51
C VAL A 202 7.88 6.94 -2.79
N ARG A 203 8.52 7.15 -1.64
CA ARG A 203 8.50 8.43 -0.93
C ARG A 203 9.21 9.52 -1.72
N GLU A 204 10.34 9.24 -2.35
CA GLU A 204 11.02 10.18 -3.25
C GLU A 204 10.14 10.52 -4.45
N ALA A 205 9.49 9.51 -5.06
CA ALA A 205 8.55 9.76 -6.15
C ALA A 205 7.36 10.63 -5.69
N ALA A 206 6.78 10.35 -4.52
CA ALA A 206 5.70 11.16 -3.94
C ALA A 206 6.15 12.60 -3.64
N LEU A 207 7.40 12.80 -3.21
CA LEU A 207 7.96 14.11 -2.94
C LEU A 207 8.09 14.94 -4.22
N VAL A 208 8.63 14.35 -5.30
CA VAL A 208 8.74 15.02 -6.60
C VAL A 208 7.35 15.38 -7.13
N LEU A 209 6.41 14.44 -7.09
CA LEU A 209 5.04 14.69 -7.57
C LEU A 209 4.30 15.75 -6.73
N ALA A 210 4.51 15.77 -5.41
CA ALA A 210 3.94 16.80 -4.55
C ALA A 210 4.59 18.18 -4.81
N ALA A 211 5.89 18.22 -5.10
CA ALA A 211 6.56 19.46 -5.51
C ALA A 211 5.99 19.98 -6.84
N ASP A 212 5.78 19.10 -7.82
CA ASP A 212 5.16 19.46 -9.10
C ASP A 212 3.72 19.97 -8.92
N GLU A 213 2.93 19.35 -8.02
CA GLU A 213 1.59 19.83 -7.64
C GLU A 213 1.64 21.27 -7.09
N VAL A 214 2.57 21.53 -6.17
CA VAL A 214 2.75 22.86 -5.58
C VAL A 214 3.21 23.88 -6.61
N VAL A 215 4.20 23.55 -7.45
CA VAL A 215 4.70 24.45 -8.50
C VAL A 215 3.60 24.77 -9.51
N SER A 216 2.82 23.76 -9.91
CA SER A 216 1.70 23.92 -10.83
C SER A 216 0.61 24.82 -10.24
N ALA A 217 0.29 24.62 -8.95
CA ALA A 217 -0.68 25.45 -8.26
C ALA A 217 -0.19 26.89 -8.08
N LEU A 218 1.09 27.10 -7.76
CA LEU A 218 1.67 28.43 -7.64
C LEU A 218 1.62 29.20 -8.97
N SER A 219 1.84 28.50 -10.08
CA SER A 219 1.86 29.08 -11.43
C SER A 219 0.48 29.38 -12.02
N ASN A 220 -0.57 28.64 -11.62
CA ASN A 220 -1.94 28.83 -12.08
C ASN A 220 -2.81 29.53 -11.01
N PRO A 221 -3.13 30.83 -11.17
CA PRO A 221 -3.94 31.57 -10.20
C PRO A 221 -5.46 31.30 -10.29
N SER A 222 -5.91 30.55 -11.30
CA SER A 222 -7.34 30.24 -11.47
C SER A 222 -7.82 29.28 -10.38
N THR A 223 -8.71 29.78 -9.53
CA THR A 223 -9.55 28.96 -8.64
C THR A 223 -10.31 27.92 -9.47
N PRO A 224 -10.42 26.66 -8.99
CA PRO A 224 -11.31 25.67 -9.60
C PRO A 224 -12.70 26.27 -9.80
N ALA A 225 -13.36 25.98 -10.91
CA ALA A 225 -14.71 26.45 -11.14
C ALA A 225 -15.65 25.90 -10.04
N PRO A 226 -16.69 26.65 -9.62
CA PRO A 226 -17.67 26.15 -8.66
C PRO A 226 -18.24 24.80 -9.15
N GLY A 227 -18.08 23.75 -8.35
CA GLY A 227 -18.51 22.38 -8.69
C GLY A 227 -17.41 21.43 -9.17
N GLU A 228 -16.18 21.90 -9.41
CA GLU A 228 -15.01 21.03 -9.68
C GLU A 228 -14.20 20.68 -8.42
N GLU A 229 -14.66 21.14 -7.26
CA GLU A 229 -14.02 20.94 -5.96
C GLU A 229 -14.02 19.44 -5.57
N GLY A 230 -12.99 18.72 -6.00
CA GLY A 230 -12.83 17.29 -5.73
C GLY A 230 -12.60 16.42 -6.97
N SER A 231 -12.61 16.98 -8.18
CA SER A 231 -12.20 16.23 -9.37
C SER A 231 -10.68 15.94 -9.32
N ALA A 232 -10.27 14.77 -9.82
CA ALA A 232 -8.85 14.41 -9.91
C ALA A 232 -8.03 15.37 -10.80
N ALA A 233 -8.71 16.20 -11.61
CA ALA A 233 -8.10 17.20 -12.48
C ALA A 233 -8.03 18.60 -11.86
N ALA A 234 -8.68 18.83 -10.72
CA ALA A 234 -8.73 20.14 -10.07
C ALA A 234 -7.49 20.39 -9.19
N VAL A 235 -6.81 21.51 -9.46
CA VAL A 235 -5.67 21.99 -8.66
C VAL A 235 -6.13 22.33 -7.24
N PRO A 236 -5.43 21.89 -6.17
CA PRO A 236 -5.79 22.24 -4.79
C PRO A 236 -5.80 23.76 -4.53
N LYS A 237 -6.71 24.22 -3.66
CA LYS A 237 -6.72 25.61 -3.17
C LYS A 237 -5.49 25.87 -2.29
N LYS A 238 -4.94 27.08 -2.34
CA LYS A 238 -3.78 27.50 -1.54
C LYS A 238 -4.22 28.00 -0.16
N PRO A 239 -3.47 27.73 0.93
CA PRO A 239 -2.23 26.96 0.99
C PRO A 239 -2.49 25.47 0.76
N ILE A 240 -1.52 24.76 0.18
CA ILE A 240 -1.63 23.31 -0.06
C ILE A 240 -1.16 22.56 1.19
N LEU A 241 -2.00 21.66 1.67
CA LEU A 241 -1.79 20.86 2.88
C LEU A 241 -1.46 19.42 2.49
N THR A 242 -0.47 18.82 3.15
CA THR A 242 -0.08 17.43 2.88
C THR A 242 -1.20 16.44 3.23
N SER A 243 -1.30 15.34 2.49
CA SER A 243 -2.36 14.34 2.64
C SER A 243 -1.85 12.93 3.03
N ALA A 244 -0.55 12.77 3.30
CA ALA A 244 0.05 11.45 3.48
C ALA A 244 -0.26 10.77 4.83
N CYS A 245 -0.71 11.52 5.85
CA CYS A 245 -1.05 11.02 7.18
C CYS A 245 -2.57 10.75 7.27
N PRO A 246 -3.00 9.49 7.45
CA PRO A 246 -4.44 9.19 7.47
C PRO A 246 -5.15 9.78 8.69
N GLY A 247 -4.50 9.85 9.86
CA GLY A 247 -5.07 10.53 11.04
C GLY A 247 -5.40 11.99 10.78
N TRP A 248 -4.51 12.71 10.08
CA TRP A 248 -4.78 14.09 9.63
C TRP A 248 -5.98 14.18 8.68
N ILE A 249 -6.06 13.26 7.70
CA ILE A 249 -7.17 13.22 6.75
C ILE A 249 -8.50 12.98 7.49
N CYS A 250 -8.55 11.97 8.37
CA CYS A 250 -9.74 11.67 9.15
C CYS A 250 -10.15 12.84 10.05
N TYR A 251 -9.18 13.53 10.67
CA TYR A 251 -9.44 14.74 11.45
C TYR A 251 -10.02 15.85 10.57
N ALA A 252 -9.39 16.16 9.44
CA ALA A 252 -9.82 17.20 8.50
C ALA A 252 -11.25 16.94 7.98
N GLU A 253 -11.56 15.70 7.59
CA GLU A 253 -12.89 15.30 7.10
C GLU A 253 -13.98 15.44 8.18
N LYS A 254 -13.67 15.08 9.44
CA LYS A 254 -14.67 15.05 10.52
C LYS A 254 -14.86 16.40 11.20
N THR A 255 -13.81 17.22 11.28
CA THR A 255 -13.80 18.43 12.13
C THR A 255 -13.65 19.72 11.34
N HIS A 256 -13.01 19.69 10.15
CA HIS A 256 -12.64 20.89 9.40
C HIS A 256 -12.90 20.73 7.90
N PRO A 257 -14.14 20.45 7.44
CA PRO A 257 -14.43 20.12 6.04
C PRO A 257 -14.05 21.23 5.05
N TYR A 258 -14.00 22.49 5.51
CA TYR A 258 -13.56 23.64 4.72
C TYR A 258 -12.08 23.57 4.30
N VAL A 259 -11.25 22.71 4.93
CA VAL A 259 -9.84 22.51 4.55
C VAL A 259 -9.66 21.45 3.46
N LEU A 260 -10.69 20.66 3.14
CA LEU A 260 -10.59 19.59 2.14
C LEU A 260 -10.17 20.09 0.73
N PRO A 261 -10.63 21.26 0.26
CA PRO A 261 -10.14 21.83 -1.00
C PRO A 261 -8.64 22.16 -1.01
N HIS A 262 -8.02 22.30 0.16
CA HIS A 262 -6.61 22.62 0.34
C HIS A 262 -5.71 21.37 0.42
N LEU A 263 -6.29 20.18 0.54
CA LEU A 263 -5.52 18.94 0.62
C LEU A 263 -4.87 18.60 -0.73
N SER A 264 -3.61 18.19 -0.67
CA SER A 264 -2.90 17.56 -1.78
C SER A 264 -3.68 16.36 -2.31
N ARG A 265 -3.76 16.23 -3.64
CA ARG A 265 -4.39 15.10 -4.32
C ARG A 265 -3.47 13.87 -4.40
N MET A 266 -2.23 14.01 -3.94
CA MET A 266 -1.26 12.92 -3.94
C MET A 266 -1.69 11.80 -3.01
N LYS A 267 -1.63 10.56 -3.52
CA LYS A 267 -1.70 9.36 -2.68
C LYS A 267 -0.50 9.33 -1.74
N SER A 268 -0.70 8.77 -0.54
CA SER A 268 0.40 8.50 0.39
C SER A 268 1.42 7.53 -0.25
N PRO A 269 2.69 7.50 0.20
CA PRO A 269 3.68 6.54 -0.30
C PRO A 269 3.25 5.07 -0.18
N GLN A 270 2.41 4.72 0.80
CA GLN A 270 1.82 3.38 0.92
C GLN A 270 0.90 3.09 -0.28
N ALA A 271 -0.11 3.93 -0.48
CA ALA A 271 -1.12 3.74 -1.51
C ALA A 271 -0.50 3.85 -2.90
N LEU A 272 0.44 4.79 -3.09
CA LEU A 272 1.20 4.94 -4.33
C LEU A 272 2.03 3.68 -4.64
N ALA A 273 2.62 3.01 -3.65
CA ALA A 273 3.37 1.77 -3.88
C ALA A 273 2.47 0.67 -4.45
N GLY A 274 1.28 0.49 -3.87
CA GLY A 274 0.28 -0.48 -4.35
C GLY A 274 -0.19 -0.16 -5.77
N THR A 275 -0.55 1.11 -6.03
CA THR A 275 -0.92 1.58 -7.37
C THR A 275 0.21 1.34 -8.38
N LEU A 276 1.46 1.70 -8.06
CA LEU A 276 2.60 1.54 -8.97
C LEU A 276 2.83 0.06 -9.32
N VAL A 277 2.88 -0.82 -8.32
CA VAL A 277 3.11 -2.25 -8.54
C VAL A 277 2.00 -2.83 -9.42
N LYS A 278 0.73 -2.64 -9.03
CA LYS A 278 -0.41 -3.24 -9.74
C LYS A 278 -0.60 -2.65 -11.14
N SER A 279 -0.47 -1.33 -11.29
CA SER A 279 -0.63 -0.67 -12.59
C SER A 279 0.49 -0.99 -13.57
N VAL A 280 1.75 -1.08 -13.11
CA VAL A 280 2.87 -1.47 -13.98
C VAL A 280 2.76 -2.92 -14.41
N LEU A 281 2.44 -3.84 -13.50
CA LEU A 281 2.25 -5.25 -13.83
C LEU A 281 1.09 -5.45 -14.82
N TYR A 282 0.00 -4.71 -14.65
CA TYR A 282 -1.12 -4.72 -15.59
C TYR A 282 -0.75 -4.14 -16.95
N ARG A 283 -0.30 -2.89 -17.01
CA ARG A 283 -0.08 -2.17 -18.29
C ARG A 283 1.09 -2.73 -19.09
N LYS A 284 2.17 -3.13 -18.43
CA LYS A 284 3.40 -3.57 -19.10
C LYS A 284 3.42 -5.06 -19.38
N TYR A 285 2.84 -5.87 -18.50
CA TYR A 285 2.94 -7.32 -18.56
C TYR A 285 1.60 -8.04 -18.75
N GLY A 286 0.48 -7.31 -18.78
CA GLY A 286 -0.85 -7.89 -18.94
C GLY A 286 -1.29 -8.74 -17.74
N ILE A 287 -0.67 -8.55 -16.56
CA ILE A 287 -1.01 -9.29 -15.35
C ILE A 287 -2.23 -8.63 -14.69
N PRO A 288 -3.35 -9.35 -14.53
CA PRO A 288 -4.54 -8.78 -13.90
C PRO A 288 -4.26 -8.33 -12.45
N PRO A 289 -4.75 -7.16 -11.99
CA PRO A 289 -4.46 -6.65 -10.65
C PRO A 289 -4.84 -7.62 -9.52
N GLU A 290 -5.90 -8.42 -9.71
CA GLU A 290 -6.39 -9.46 -8.78
C GLU A 290 -5.40 -10.61 -8.56
N LYS A 291 -4.42 -10.77 -9.47
CA LYS A 291 -3.31 -11.72 -9.33
C LYS A 291 -2.17 -11.15 -8.52
N VAL A 292 -2.21 -9.89 -8.11
CA VAL A 292 -1.19 -9.25 -7.28
C VAL A 292 -1.78 -8.98 -5.91
N TRP A 293 -1.14 -9.51 -4.87
CA TRP A 293 -1.51 -9.24 -3.49
C TRP A 293 -0.39 -8.48 -2.79
N HIS A 294 -0.69 -7.27 -2.35
CA HIS A 294 0.25 -6.30 -1.82
C HIS A 294 0.02 -6.07 -0.33
N VAL A 295 1.07 -6.30 0.46
CA VAL A 295 1.13 -5.98 1.89
C VAL A 295 1.98 -4.75 2.12
N ALA A 296 1.53 -3.86 2.99
CA ALA A 296 2.35 -2.77 3.50
C ALA A 296 2.76 -3.01 4.96
N VAL A 297 4.06 -2.95 5.24
CA VAL A 297 4.61 -2.97 6.60
C VAL A 297 4.85 -1.53 7.05
N MET A 298 3.96 -1.03 7.91
CA MET A 298 3.89 0.38 8.30
C MET A 298 4.08 0.57 9.81
N PRO A 299 4.49 1.77 10.26
CA PRO A 299 4.65 2.03 11.70
C PRO A 299 3.33 2.35 12.40
N CYS A 300 2.29 2.73 11.64
CA CYS A 300 1.07 3.37 12.16
C CYS A 300 -0.18 2.54 11.85
N PHE A 301 -1.09 2.43 12.82
CA PHE A 301 -2.37 1.70 12.65
C PHE A 301 -3.31 2.38 11.67
N ASP A 302 -3.31 3.71 11.59
CA ASP A 302 -4.17 4.46 10.67
C ASP A 302 -3.90 4.11 9.21
N LYS A 303 -2.74 3.53 8.89
CA LYS A 303 -2.46 3.03 7.54
C LYS A 303 -3.36 1.87 7.14
N LYS A 304 -3.89 1.10 8.10
CA LYS A 304 -4.96 0.10 7.87
C LYS A 304 -6.27 0.79 7.47
N LEU A 305 -6.61 1.92 8.10
CA LEU A 305 -7.78 2.72 7.73
C LEU A 305 -7.63 3.28 6.32
N GLU A 306 -6.46 3.84 6.00
CA GLU A 306 -6.15 4.31 4.64
C GLU A 306 -6.35 3.20 3.61
N ALA A 307 -5.77 2.01 3.81
CA ALA A 307 -5.91 0.89 2.87
C ALA A 307 -7.36 0.37 2.73
N SER A 308 -8.24 0.70 3.67
CA SER A 308 -9.65 0.30 3.64
C SER A 308 -10.56 1.29 2.90
N ARG A 309 -10.04 2.47 2.52
CA ARG A 309 -10.81 3.51 1.81
C ARG A 309 -11.25 3.03 0.44
N SER A 310 -12.53 3.18 0.12
CA SER A 310 -13.15 2.66 -1.11
C SER A 310 -12.62 3.30 -2.40
N GLU A 311 -12.10 4.51 -2.30
CA GLU A 311 -11.50 5.27 -3.40
C GLU A 311 -10.05 4.87 -3.69
N LEU A 312 -9.39 4.13 -2.79
CA LEU A 312 -8.02 3.64 -2.97
C LEU A 312 -8.02 2.25 -3.60
N THR A 313 -8.59 2.19 -4.81
CA THR A 313 -8.76 0.98 -5.60
C THR A 313 -8.39 1.19 -7.06
N SER A 314 -8.46 0.10 -7.84
CA SER A 314 -8.15 0.08 -9.26
C SER A 314 -9.01 1.03 -10.09
N SER A 315 -10.23 1.36 -9.66
CA SER A 315 -11.10 2.30 -10.38
C SER A 315 -10.44 3.65 -10.63
N ALA A 316 -9.57 4.11 -9.73
CA ALA A 316 -8.85 5.37 -9.87
C ALA A 316 -7.81 5.37 -11.02
N TRP A 317 -7.34 4.21 -11.47
CA TRP A 317 -6.30 4.09 -12.51
C TRP A 317 -6.64 3.11 -13.63
N LEU A 318 -7.82 2.49 -13.57
CA LEU A 318 -8.51 1.65 -14.55
C LEU A 318 -10.04 1.87 -14.48
N PRO A 319 -10.53 3.08 -14.80
CA PRO A 319 -11.96 3.41 -14.66
C PRO A 319 -12.87 2.57 -15.57
N ASP A 320 -12.37 2.09 -16.70
CA ASP A 320 -13.14 1.34 -17.70
C ASP A 320 -13.14 -0.19 -17.47
N ARG A 321 -12.54 -0.67 -16.37
CA ARG A 321 -12.47 -2.10 -16.07
C ARG A 321 -13.78 -2.58 -15.42
N PRO A 322 -14.37 -3.69 -15.88
CA PRO A 322 -15.53 -4.28 -15.21
C PRO A 322 -15.16 -4.75 -13.79
N SER A 323 -16.08 -4.54 -12.86
CA SER A 323 -15.99 -4.92 -11.44
C SER A 323 -15.62 -6.40 -11.23
N PRO A 324 -15.00 -6.77 -10.09
CA PRO A 324 -14.77 -5.96 -8.90
C PRO A 324 -13.48 -5.14 -8.93
N ASP A 325 -13.52 -3.99 -8.26
CA ASP A 325 -12.35 -3.17 -7.99
C ASP A 325 -11.38 -3.87 -7.05
N VAL A 326 -10.09 -3.72 -7.35
CA VAL A 326 -8.99 -4.28 -6.56
C VAL A 326 -8.38 -3.16 -5.74
N ARG A 327 -8.23 -3.33 -4.43
CA ARG A 327 -7.57 -2.34 -3.56
C ARG A 327 -6.17 -2.05 -4.04
N ASP A 328 -5.67 -0.83 -3.83
CA ASP A 328 -4.25 -0.55 -4.08
C ASP A 328 -3.36 -1.39 -3.16
N VAL A 329 -3.68 -1.40 -1.86
CA VAL A 329 -3.02 -2.20 -0.81
C VAL A 329 -4.03 -3.17 -0.22
N ASP A 330 -3.71 -4.46 -0.20
CA ASP A 330 -4.67 -5.50 0.23
C ASP A 330 -4.67 -5.71 1.74
N CYS A 331 -3.51 -5.55 2.38
CA CYS A 331 -3.35 -5.70 3.82
C CYS A 331 -2.23 -4.79 4.34
N VAL A 332 -2.42 -4.21 5.51
CA VAL A 332 -1.37 -3.47 6.23
C VAL A 332 -1.07 -4.21 7.53
N ILE A 333 0.21 -4.39 7.82
CA ILE A 333 0.69 -4.93 9.10
C ILE A 333 1.71 -3.98 9.73
N THR A 334 1.80 -4.00 11.05
CA THR A 334 2.81 -3.22 11.78
C THR A 334 4.16 -3.92 11.88
N ALA A 335 5.18 -3.20 12.36
CA ALA A 335 6.47 -3.79 12.70
C ALA A 335 6.33 -4.91 13.75
N ARG A 336 5.44 -4.76 14.75
CA ARG A 336 5.14 -5.84 15.70
C ARG A 336 4.43 -7.01 15.03
N GLU A 337 3.42 -6.76 14.20
CA GLU A 337 2.69 -7.83 13.52
C GLU A 337 3.61 -8.61 12.56
N LEU A 338 4.66 -7.99 12.01
CA LEU A 338 5.72 -8.69 11.29
C LEU A 338 6.48 -9.70 12.19
N LEU A 339 6.72 -9.36 13.46
CA LEU A 339 7.31 -10.30 14.41
C LEU A 339 6.33 -11.41 14.80
N MET A 340 5.05 -11.08 14.96
CA MET A 340 4.00 -12.09 15.19
C MET A 340 3.88 -13.05 14.00
N LEU A 341 4.02 -12.54 12.76
CA LEU A 341 4.08 -13.34 11.54
C LEU A 341 5.23 -14.37 11.60
N ALA A 342 6.42 -13.92 12.03
CA ALA A 342 7.57 -14.81 12.21
C ALA A 342 7.29 -15.86 13.31
N GLN A 343 6.78 -15.44 14.46
CA GLN A 343 6.44 -16.33 15.57
C GLN A 343 5.43 -17.40 15.18
N SER A 344 4.36 -17.03 14.45
CA SER A 344 3.33 -17.96 13.98
C SER A 344 3.86 -19.00 12.98
N ARG A 345 4.99 -18.71 12.31
CA ARG A 345 5.72 -19.67 11.45
C ARG A 345 6.85 -20.39 12.17
N ASN A 346 6.97 -20.23 13.50
CA ASN A 346 8.10 -20.71 14.31
C ASN A 346 9.47 -20.22 13.78
N VAL A 347 9.50 -19.04 13.16
CA VAL A 347 10.72 -18.40 12.67
C VAL A 347 11.25 -17.46 13.74
N HIS A 348 12.46 -17.74 14.22
CA HIS A 348 13.13 -16.86 15.18
C HIS A 348 13.76 -15.66 14.44
N PHE A 349 13.02 -14.56 14.34
CA PHE A 349 13.39 -13.36 13.59
C PHE A 349 14.81 -12.84 13.86
N PRO A 350 15.31 -12.74 15.11
CA PRO A 350 16.66 -12.23 15.40
C PRO A 350 17.79 -13.10 14.83
N SER A 351 17.51 -14.37 14.55
CA SER A 351 18.48 -15.30 13.96
C SER A 351 18.46 -15.34 12.44
N LEU A 352 17.55 -14.60 11.79
CA LEU A 352 17.53 -14.53 10.34
C LEU A 352 18.82 -13.90 9.78
N PRO A 353 19.29 -14.32 8.60
CA PRO A 353 20.51 -13.81 8.02
C PRO A 353 20.47 -12.28 7.82
N ARG A 354 21.52 -11.58 8.24
CA ARG A 354 21.68 -10.12 8.05
C ARG A 354 22.34 -9.78 6.70
N LYS A 355 22.04 -10.56 5.67
CA LYS A 355 22.63 -10.45 4.34
C LYS A 355 21.54 -10.62 3.29
N PRO A 356 21.69 -10.00 2.10
CA PRO A 356 20.68 -10.09 1.05
C PRO A 356 20.43 -11.54 0.66
N LEU A 357 19.23 -11.81 0.15
CA LEU A 357 18.94 -13.09 -0.47
C LEU A 357 19.91 -13.37 -1.62
N ALA A 358 20.38 -14.61 -1.71
CA ALA A 358 21.09 -15.04 -2.90
C ALA A 358 20.11 -14.92 -4.09
N ALA A 359 20.57 -14.35 -5.21
CA ALA A 359 19.78 -14.30 -6.43
C ALA A 359 19.20 -15.69 -6.70
N ARG A 360 17.88 -15.79 -6.97
CA ARG A 360 17.17 -17.06 -7.20
C ARG A 360 17.97 -17.91 -8.20
N ALA A 361 18.76 -18.86 -7.69
CA ALA A 361 19.34 -19.90 -8.51
C ALA A 361 18.15 -20.73 -9.02
N SER A 362 18.05 -20.88 -10.33
CA SER A 362 17.02 -21.67 -10.98
C SER A 362 16.94 -23.04 -10.30
N SER A 363 15.83 -23.31 -9.61
CA SER A 363 15.57 -24.60 -8.99
C SER A 363 15.19 -25.61 -10.07
N SER A 364 16.14 -25.98 -10.92
CA SER A 364 16.03 -27.09 -11.87
C SER A 364 16.52 -28.41 -11.27
N SER A 365 16.97 -28.43 -10.01
CA SER A 365 17.67 -29.59 -9.42
C SER A 365 16.83 -30.50 -8.51
N SER A 366 15.63 -30.10 -8.06
CA SER A 366 14.81 -30.94 -7.17
C SER A 366 13.98 -32.00 -7.91
N LEU A 367 13.59 -31.76 -9.17
CA LEU A 367 12.80 -32.73 -9.94
C LEU A 367 13.65 -33.84 -10.60
N ALA A 368 14.92 -33.56 -10.92
CA ALA A 368 15.83 -34.52 -11.55
C ALA A 368 16.35 -35.60 -10.58
N THR A 369 16.36 -35.31 -9.27
CA THR A 369 16.86 -36.26 -8.26
C THR A 369 15.80 -37.32 -7.91
N ALA A 370 14.51 -36.96 -7.99
CA ALA A 370 13.40 -37.90 -7.78
C ALA A 370 13.24 -38.90 -8.95
N THR A 371 13.45 -38.46 -10.19
CA THR A 371 13.39 -39.34 -11.38
C THR A 371 14.60 -40.28 -11.47
N ARG A 372 15.81 -39.84 -11.10
CA ARG A 372 17.00 -40.73 -11.07
C ARG A 372 16.92 -41.83 -10.01
N ARG A 373 16.27 -41.60 -8.87
CA ARG A 373 16.04 -42.65 -7.85
C ARG A 373 14.99 -43.67 -8.27
N ARG A 374 13.98 -43.28 -9.04
CA ARG A 374 12.96 -44.21 -9.58
C ARG A 374 13.52 -45.05 -10.73
N ALA A 375 14.34 -44.48 -11.62
CA ALA A 375 14.98 -45.21 -12.71
C ALA A 375 16.00 -46.27 -12.22
N ARG A 376 16.76 -45.99 -11.15
CA ARG A 376 17.68 -46.98 -10.57
C ARG A 376 16.99 -48.14 -9.83
N ARG A 377 15.77 -47.96 -9.31
CA ARG A 377 15.00 -49.05 -8.70
C ARG A 377 14.32 -49.96 -9.74
N ALA A 378 13.98 -49.44 -10.91
CA ALA A 378 13.42 -50.26 -12.00
C ALA A 378 14.45 -51.14 -12.70
N ALA A 379 15.74 -50.73 -12.75
CA ALA A 379 16.80 -51.51 -13.38
C ALA A 379 17.37 -52.67 -12.52
N SER A 380 16.92 -52.80 -11.26
CA SER A 380 17.39 -53.85 -10.33
C SER A 380 16.44 -55.06 -10.24
N CYS A 381 15.37 -55.11 -11.04
CA CYS A 381 14.35 -56.16 -10.95
C CYS A 381 14.22 -57.02 -12.22
N THR A 382 15.20 -56.94 -13.12
CA THR A 382 15.30 -57.80 -14.31
C THR A 382 16.73 -58.29 -14.46
N THR A 383 17.06 -59.34 -13.71
CA THR A 383 17.98 -60.45 -14.03
C THR A 383 17.81 -61.51 -12.97
#